data_AF-A0A9D3PUJ6-F1
#
_entry.id   AF-A0A9D3PUJ6-F1
#
_cell.length_a   1.000
_cell.length_b   1.000
_cell.length_c   1.000
_cell.angle_alpha   90.00
_cell.angle_beta   90.00
_cell.angle_gamma   90.00
#
_symmetry.space_group_name_H-M   'P 1'
#
loop_
_entity.id
_entity.type
_entity.pdbx_description
1 polymer ?
#
loop_
_entity_poly.entity_id
_entity_poly.type
_entity_poly.pdbx_seq_one_letter_code
_entity_poly.pdbx_strand_id
1 'polypeptide(L)'
;MDTEMAWLRVFIVLLSLLGCQRTRAAEIPVNSITATIGESVILPCSIGHGKPMDLSGTRIYWQGNNKARESEPKVAYVYNKGAVEMDRQNRLYQNRTSLFMDELPIGNFSLKLITVIAEDHHTEVDVLFQKNFESGFVTICRTALNVTARWQKPEVTISCMEVAGLTKVLCRTQGGFPEAIVSWSIKNHTLRPDEIKTTQNSTSVQSSLWVNISKGQMVTCMVLNPTLQETVNTSVTATGCEVPGEGDGPPGSPGGIGSVAVVAAVCGVIAVAALLLINKTKRSCSCRQSQTTGI
;
A
#
# COMPACT_ATOMS: atom_id res chain seq x y z
N MET A 1 17.69 71.98 3.17
CA MET A 1 16.79 70.82 3.00
C MET A 1 17.50 69.48 3.20
N ASP A 2 18.83 69.42 3.11
CA ASP A 2 19.57 68.15 3.15
C ASP A 2 19.83 67.57 4.55
N THR A 3 19.92 68.41 5.58
CA THR A 3 20.16 67.98 6.97
C THR A 3 18.92 67.36 7.62
N GLU A 4 17.74 67.93 7.39
CA GLU A 4 16.45 67.43 7.90
C GLU A 4 16.13 66.02 7.36
N MET A 5 16.43 65.77 6.07
CA MET A 5 16.24 64.44 5.47
C MET A 5 17.24 63.40 6.00
N ALA A 6 18.44 63.83 6.40
CA ALA A 6 19.43 62.95 7.00
C ALA A 6 18.95 62.45 8.38
N TRP A 7 18.40 63.33 9.21
CA TRP A 7 17.84 62.96 10.52
C TRP A 7 16.62 62.05 10.40
N LEU A 8 15.74 62.28 9.43
CA LEU A 8 14.59 61.40 9.17
C LEU A 8 15.02 59.98 8.79
N ARG A 9 16.06 59.83 7.96
CA ARG A 9 16.62 58.53 7.57
C ARG A 9 17.25 57.81 8.76
N VAL A 10 17.99 58.52 9.60
CA VAL A 10 18.56 57.96 10.83
C VAL A 10 17.45 57.51 11.80
N PHE A 11 16.38 58.29 11.91
CA PHE A 11 15.24 57.97 12.79
C PHE A 11 14.45 56.74 12.29
N ILE A 12 14.25 56.59 10.97
CA ILE A 12 13.62 55.39 10.37
C ILE A 12 14.49 54.15 10.55
N VAL A 13 15.82 54.28 10.42
CA VAL A 13 16.77 53.18 10.69
C VAL A 13 16.75 52.79 12.17
N LEU A 14 16.70 53.76 13.08
CA LEU A 14 16.55 53.49 14.51
C LEU A 14 15.20 52.84 14.85
N LEU A 15 14.09 53.31 14.25
CA LEU A 15 12.75 52.73 14.41
C LEU A 15 12.65 51.31 13.85
N SER A 16 13.36 51.00 12.77
CA SER A 16 13.43 49.64 12.21
C SER A 16 14.34 48.70 13.00
N LEU A 17 15.39 49.23 13.64
CA LEU A 17 16.22 48.50 14.62
C LEU A 17 15.51 48.29 15.97
N LEU A 18 14.60 49.19 16.34
CA LEU A 18 13.62 49.06 17.43
C LEU A 18 12.38 48.23 17.01
N GLY A 19 12.38 47.71 15.77
CA GLY A 19 11.34 46.83 15.27
C GLY A 19 11.14 45.66 16.23
N CYS A 20 9.90 45.51 16.69
CA CYS A 20 9.42 44.48 17.59
C CYS A 20 10.11 43.15 17.29
N GLN A 21 11.09 42.77 18.11
CA GLN A 21 11.61 41.41 18.11
C GLN A 21 10.41 40.55 18.51
N ARG A 22 9.75 39.96 17.50
CA ARG A 22 8.81 38.86 17.71
C ARG A 22 9.62 37.79 18.41
N THR A 23 9.51 37.75 19.74
CA THR A 23 9.94 36.59 20.52
C THR A 23 9.12 35.44 19.97
N ARG A 24 9.74 34.60 19.14
CA ARG A 24 9.13 33.32 18.79
C ARG A 24 8.96 32.60 20.12
N ALA A 25 7.71 32.35 20.53
CA ALA A 25 7.44 31.49 21.65
C ALA A 25 8.25 30.19 21.42
N ALA A 26 9.00 29.75 22.43
CA ALA A 26 9.73 28.50 22.34
C ALA A 26 8.73 27.38 22.02
N GLU A 27 8.91 26.74 20.87
CA GLU A 27 8.02 25.68 20.42
C GLU A 27 8.29 24.43 21.25
N ILE A 28 7.24 23.81 21.81
CA ILE A 28 7.36 22.62 22.63
C ILE A 28 7.82 21.46 21.74
N PRO A 29 8.92 20.75 22.09
CA PRO A 29 9.45 19.67 21.26
C PRO A 29 8.44 18.51 21.17
N VAL A 30 8.42 17.87 19.99
CA VAL A 30 7.59 16.68 19.73
C VAL A 30 8.42 15.43 19.94
N ASN A 31 8.01 14.60 20.90
CA ASN A 31 8.62 13.29 21.13
C ASN A 31 8.02 12.27 20.17
N SER A 32 8.82 11.66 19.30
CA SER A 32 8.36 10.61 18.38
C SER A 32 8.51 9.22 19.02
N ILE A 33 7.44 8.45 19.06
CA ILE A 33 7.44 7.08 19.60
C ILE A 33 6.90 6.11 18.57
N THR A 34 7.57 4.97 18.44
CA THR A 34 7.10 3.85 17.64
C THR A 34 6.47 2.80 18.56
N ALA A 35 5.31 2.27 18.17
CA ALA A 35 4.59 1.23 18.90
C ALA A 35 4.09 0.14 17.95
N THR A 36 4.13 -1.11 18.42
CA THR A 36 3.63 -2.25 17.64
C THR A 36 2.13 -2.47 17.92
N ILE A 37 1.37 -2.78 16.87
CA ILE A 37 -0.06 -3.13 17.00
C ILE A 37 -0.25 -4.28 18.01
N GLY A 38 -1.23 -4.13 18.89
CA GLY A 38 -1.56 -5.09 19.95
C GLY A 38 -0.73 -4.95 21.22
N GLU A 39 0.41 -4.26 21.18
CA GLU A 39 1.27 -4.05 22.34
C GLU A 39 0.84 -2.84 23.17
N SER A 40 1.59 -2.57 24.25
CA SER A 40 1.41 -1.39 25.09
C SER A 40 2.58 -0.42 24.90
N VAL A 41 2.29 0.88 24.99
CA VAL A 41 3.28 1.95 24.87
C VAL A 41 3.04 3.01 25.94
N ILE A 42 4.12 3.66 26.39
CA ILE A 42 4.06 4.81 27.28
C ILE A 42 4.35 6.06 26.44
N LEU A 43 3.43 7.01 26.47
CA LEU A 43 3.61 8.34 25.88
C LEU A 43 4.21 9.25 26.96
N PRO A 44 5.50 9.61 26.87
CA PRO A 44 6.22 10.26 27.95
C PRO A 44 5.79 11.70 28.08
N CYS A 45 5.51 12.10 29.32
CA CYS A 45 5.40 13.49 29.69
C CYS A 45 5.83 13.64 31.14
N SER A 46 6.98 14.26 31.36
CA SER A 46 7.50 14.46 32.70
C SER A 46 7.98 15.88 32.84
N ILE A 47 7.45 16.58 33.84
CA ILE A 47 7.96 17.90 34.23
C ILE A 47 8.65 17.74 35.56
N GLY A 48 9.94 18.06 35.59
CA GLY A 48 10.72 18.01 36.82
C GLY A 48 10.19 19.00 37.84
N HIS A 49 9.55 18.49 38.89
CA HIS A 49 9.17 19.29 40.04
C HIS A 49 9.82 18.66 41.28
N GLY A 50 10.72 19.41 41.93
CA GLY A 50 11.43 18.94 43.12
C GLY A 50 10.55 18.78 44.37
N LYS A 51 9.23 19.01 44.25
CA LYS A 51 8.24 18.86 45.32
C LYS A 51 6.90 18.39 44.73
N PRO A 52 6.13 17.54 45.43
CA PRO A 52 4.78 17.19 45.02
C PRO A 52 3.88 18.43 44.83
N MET A 53 3.11 18.45 43.74
CA MET A 53 2.10 19.46 43.45
C MET A 53 0.72 19.04 43.98
N ASP A 54 -0.05 20.03 44.45
CA ASP A 54 -1.47 19.84 44.72
C ASP A 54 -2.27 19.84 43.41
N LEU A 55 -3.04 18.76 43.22
CA LEU A 55 -3.85 18.49 42.04
C LEU A 55 -5.32 18.90 42.19
N SER A 56 -5.76 19.27 43.41
CA SER A 56 -7.17 19.59 43.71
C SER A 56 -7.76 20.71 42.83
N GLY A 57 -6.93 21.67 42.44
CA GLY A 57 -7.27 22.80 41.58
C GLY A 57 -6.83 22.65 40.13
N THR A 58 -6.59 21.43 39.62
CA THR A 58 -6.04 21.21 38.28
C THR A 58 -7.02 20.56 37.31
N ARG A 59 -6.84 20.84 36.02
CA ARG A 59 -7.46 20.14 34.88
C ARG A 59 -6.37 19.74 33.92
N ILE A 60 -6.38 18.46 33.54
CA ILE A 60 -5.38 17.89 32.66
C ILE A 60 -6.10 17.07 31.60
N TYR A 61 -5.81 17.36 30.33
CA TYR A 61 -6.35 16.63 29.19
C TYR A 61 -5.21 16.05 28.38
N TRP A 62 -5.35 14.80 28.00
CA TRP A 62 -4.54 14.18 26.96
C TRP A 62 -5.38 14.19 25.71
N GLN A 63 -4.98 14.97 24.72
CA GLN A 63 -5.76 15.21 23.51
C GLN A 63 -5.02 14.65 22.29
N GLY A 64 -5.58 13.60 21.71
CA GLY A 64 -5.07 12.96 20.49
C GLY A 64 -5.59 13.65 19.23
N ASN A 65 -4.66 14.18 18.45
CA ASN A 65 -4.89 14.88 17.19
C ASN A 65 -4.34 14.03 16.05
N ASN A 66 -5.21 13.40 15.25
CA ASN A 66 -4.75 12.64 14.10
C ASN A 66 -4.51 13.58 12.92
N LYS A 67 -3.23 13.87 12.65
CA LYS A 67 -2.82 14.82 11.59
C LYS A 67 -3.09 14.29 10.18
N ALA A 68 -3.19 12.97 10.00
CA ALA A 68 -3.39 12.35 8.69
C ALA A 68 -4.86 12.36 8.22
N ARG A 69 -5.81 12.59 9.13
CA ARG A 69 -7.25 12.48 8.83
C ARG A 69 -8.04 13.78 8.96
N GLU A 70 -7.37 14.91 9.21
CA GLU A 70 -8.01 16.22 9.47
C GLU A 70 -9.21 16.12 10.44
N SER A 71 -9.10 15.22 11.42
CA SER A 71 -10.21 14.91 12.33
C SER A 71 -10.18 15.81 13.55
N GLU A 72 -11.35 16.07 14.14
CA GLU A 72 -11.44 16.77 15.41
C GLU A 72 -10.57 16.11 16.49
N PRO A 73 -9.91 16.92 17.34
CA PRO A 73 -9.19 16.45 18.52
C PRO A 73 -10.01 15.50 19.39
N LYS A 74 -9.46 14.34 19.73
CA LYS A 74 -10.11 13.32 20.58
C LYS A 74 -9.50 13.32 21.98
N VAL A 75 -10.33 13.36 23.00
CA VAL A 75 -9.86 13.25 24.40
C VAL A 75 -9.46 11.80 24.68
N ALA A 76 -8.17 11.55 24.88
CA ALA A 76 -7.60 10.25 25.20
C ALA A 76 -7.67 9.91 26.69
N TYR A 77 -7.54 10.93 27.54
CA TYR A 77 -7.70 10.81 28.99
C TYR A 77 -8.02 12.19 29.59
N VAL A 78 -8.64 12.22 30.76
CA VAL A 78 -8.91 13.47 31.48
C VAL A 78 -8.78 13.25 32.98
N TYR A 79 -8.20 14.25 33.64
CA TYR A 79 -8.09 14.33 35.09
C TYR A 79 -8.52 15.74 35.53
N ASN A 80 -9.58 15.84 36.32
CA ASN A 80 -10.19 17.09 36.73
C ASN A 80 -10.40 17.09 38.24
N LYS A 81 -9.79 18.06 38.94
CA LYS A 81 -10.00 18.31 40.38
C LYS A 81 -9.82 17.06 41.26
N GLY A 82 -8.80 16.26 41.00
CA GLY A 82 -8.52 15.05 41.78
C GLY A 82 -9.26 13.79 41.34
N ALA A 83 -10.06 13.86 40.26
CA ALA A 83 -10.85 12.74 39.78
C ALA A 83 -10.68 12.50 38.27
N VAL A 84 -10.85 11.25 37.86
CA VAL A 84 -10.91 10.85 36.44
C VAL A 84 -12.35 10.96 35.95
N GLU A 85 -12.56 11.62 34.81
CA GLU A 85 -13.89 11.75 34.19
C GLU A 85 -14.01 10.86 32.95
N MET A 86 -14.29 9.57 33.16
CA MET A 86 -14.34 8.57 32.08
C MET A 86 -15.33 8.92 30.96
N ASP A 87 -16.46 9.55 31.30
CA ASP A 87 -17.52 9.91 30.34
C ASP A 87 -17.08 10.94 29.28
N ARG A 88 -15.99 11.68 29.56
CA ARG A 88 -15.43 12.65 28.61
C ARG A 88 -14.38 12.05 27.68
N GLN A 89 -13.95 10.81 27.93
CA GLN A 89 -12.98 10.15 27.06
C GLN A 89 -13.66 9.70 25.77
N ASN A 90 -12.98 9.89 24.65
CA ASN A 90 -13.41 9.35 23.38
C ASN A 90 -13.40 7.82 23.43
N ARG A 91 -14.42 7.18 22.86
CA ARG A 91 -14.56 5.71 22.83
C ARG A 91 -13.33 4.98 22.26
N LEU A 92 -12.55 5.62 21.40
CA LEU A 92 -11.31 5.08 20.86
C LEU A 92 -10.27 4.74 21.95
N TYR A 93 -10.27 5.49 23.06
CA TYR A 93 -9.26 5.40 24.12
C TYR A 93 -9.80 4.79 25.43
N GLN A 94 -11.13 4.72 25.58
CA GLN A 94 -11.75 4.10 26.75
C GLN A 94 -11.24 2.68 26.96
N ASN A 95 -10.90 2.33 28.21
CA ASN A 95 -10.30 1.06 28.62
C ASN A 95 -8.94 0.72 27.98
N ARG A 96 -8.34 1.66 27.24
CA ARG A 96 -7.02 1.52 26.63
C ARG A 96 -6.00 2.48 27.21
N THR A 97 -6.42 3.50 27.94
CA THR A 97 -5.54 4.52 28.52
C THR A 97 -5.54 4.51 30.05
N SER A 98 -4.38 4.77 30.65
CA SER A 98 -4.21 4.87 32.11
C SER A 98 -3.04 5.77 32.48
N LEU A 99 -3.10 6.35 33.69
CA LEU A 99 -2.06 7.18 34.26
C LEU A 99 -1.29 6.46 35.37
N PHE A 100 -0.08 6.92 35.62
CA PHE A 100 0.70 6.60 36.82
C PHE A 100 0.21 7.51 37.96
N MET A 101 -0.93 7.15 38.57
CA MET A 101 -1.63 8.03 39.52
C MET A 101 -0.75 8.51 40.69
N ASP A 102 0.06 7.62 41.24
CA ASP A 102 0.94 7.94 42.38
C ASP A 102 2.11 8.87 41.99
N GLU A 103 2.44 8.91 40.69
CA GLU A 103 3.54 9.73 40.16
C GLU A 103 3.04 11.06 39.57
N LEU A 104 1.73 11.20 39.37
CA LEU A 104 1.14 12.43 38.85
C LEU A 104 1.49 13.65 39.73
N PRO A 105 1.40 13.60 41.09
CA PRO A 105 1.79 14.72 41.95
C PRO A 105 3.27 15.11 41.86
N ILE A 106 4.17 14.20 41.47
CA ILE A 106 5.61 14.52 41.31
C ILE A 106 5.96 14.91 39.88
N GLY A 107 4.95 15.08 39.00
CA GLY A 107 5.12 15.62 37.66
C GLY A 107 5.23 14.57 36.55
N ASN A 108 4.88 13.30 36.81
CA ASN A 108 4.75 12.31 35.75
C ASN A 108 3.32 12.32 35.16
N PHE A 109 3.18 12.95 34.00
CA PHE A 109 1.95 13.01 33.21
C PHE A 109 1.96 12.00 32.06
N SER A 110 2.83 10.99 32.10
CA SER A 110 2.94 10.00 31.03
C SER A 110 1.65 9.18 30.93
N LEU A 111 1.21 8.95 29.70
CA LEU A 111 0.00 8.18 29.42
C LEU A 111 0.38 6.79 28.94
N LYS A 112 -0.08 5.75 29.64
CA LYS A 112 0.04 4.38 29.16
C LYS A 112 -1.13 4.06 28.24
N LEU A 113 -0.84 3.70 26.99
CA LEU A 113 -1.79 3.21 26.01
C LEU A 113 -1.57 1.71 25.82
N ILE A 114 -2.61 0.90 26.01
CA ILE A 114 -2.58 -0.55 25.82
C ILE A 114 -3.36 -0.95 24.56
N THR A 115 -3.01 -2.12 24.01
CA THR A 115 -3.64 -2.67 22.80
C THR A 115 -3.65 -1.65 21.67
N VAL A 116 -2.45 -1.21 21.24
CA VAL A 116 -2.29 -0.24 20.14
C VAL A 116 -2.96 -0.72 18.86
N ILE A 117 -3.65 0.17 18.14
CA ILE A 117 -4.36 -0.15 16.90
C ILE A 117 -3.90 0.75 15.75
N ALA A 118 -4.22 0.36 14.52
CA ALA A 118 -3.85 1.10 13.31
C ALA A 118 -4.38 2.54 13.30
N GLU A 119 -5.56 2.79 13.89
CA GLU A 119 -6.16 4.12 13.98
C GLU A 119 -5.39 5.08 14.88
N ASP A 120 -4.52 4.58 15.76
CA ASP A 120 -3.65 5.43 16.59
C ASP A 120 -2.47 6.00 15.78
N HIS A 121 -2.20 5.48 14.57
CA HIS A 121 -1.11 5.95 13.71
C HIS A 121 -1.27 7.42 13.32
N HIS A 122 -0.16 8.16 13.34
CA HIS A 122 -0.11 9.60 13.06
C HIS A 122 -0.93 10.45 14.05
N THR A 123 -1.22 9.89 15.23
CA THR A 123 -1.81 10.65 16.33
C THR A 123 -0.72 11.38 17.08
N GLU A 124 -0.88 12.69 17.21
CA GLU A 124 -0.11 13.52 18.14
C GLU A 124 -0.93 13.72 19.41
N VAL A 125 -0.40 13.27 20.55
CA VAL A 125 -1.02 13.45 21.86
C VAL A 125 -0.40 14.66 22.54
N ASP A 126 -1.20 15.70 22.69
CA ASP A 126 -0.89 16.90 23.46
C ASP A 126 -1.38 16.74 24.90
N VAL A 127 -0.54 17.07 25.88
CA VAL A 127 -0.93 17.12 27.28
C VAL A 127 -1.21 18.58 27.64
N LEU A 128 -2.48 18.90 27.87
CA LEU A 128 -2.97 20.24 28.19
C LEU A 128 -3.19 20.35 29.70
N PHE A 129 -2.52 21.31 30.33
CA PHE A 129 -2.56 21.53 31.77
C PHE A 129 -3.16 22.90 32.10
N GLN A 130 -4.08 22.94 33.06
CA GLN A 130 -4.65 24.17 33.61
C GLN A 130 -4.67 24.08 35.14
N LYS A 131 -4.25 25.15 35.80
CA LYS A 131 -4.26 25.27 37.27
C LYS A 131 -5.14 26.44 37.69
N ASN A 132 -5.86 26.27 38.80
CA ASN A 132 -6.75 27.26 39.42
C ASN A 132 -7.91 27.77 38.55
N PHE A 133 -8.08 27.28 37.31
CA PHE A 133 -9.14 27.66 36.38
C PHE A 133 -9.15 29.13 35.94
N GLU A 134 -8.15 29.92 36.34
CA GLU A 134 -8.04 31.35 36.03
C GLU A 134 -7.27 31.60 34.72
N SER A 135 -6.32 30.73 34.38
CA SER A 135 -5.54 30.80 33.14
C SER A 135 -6.05 29.83 32.08
N GLY A 136 -5.76 30.09 30.81
CA GLY A 136 -6.00 29.14 29.72
C GLY A 136 -5.20 27.84 29.89
N PHE A 137 -5.52 26.82 29.09
CA PHE A 137 -4.70 25.61 29.02
C PHE A 137 -3.32 25.92 28.44
N VAL A 138 -2.30 25.28 29.00
CA VAL A 138 -0.93 25.29 28.49
C VAL A 138 -0.57 23.87 28.09
N THR A 139 -0.04 23.69 26.87
CA THR A 139 0.54 22.41 26.46
C THR A 139 1.85 22.21 27.19
N ILE A 140 2.03 21.07 27.85
CA ILE A 140 3.26 20.75 28.60
C ILE A 140 4.13 19.70 27.92
N CYS A 141 3.52 18.83 27.10
CA CYS A 141 4.22 17.82 26.32
C CYS A 141 3.47 17.54 25.03
N ARG A 142 4.20 17.05 24.03
CA ARG A 142 3.67 16.62 22.75
C ARG A 142 4.35 15.33 22.32
N THR A 143 3.58 14.29 22.05
CA THR A 143 4.09 12.98 21.62
C THR A 143 3.43 12.54 20.33
N ALA A 144 4.21 12.28 19.28
CA ALA A 144 3.74 11.71 18.03
C ALA A 144 3.88 10.18 18.05
N LEU A 145 2.80 9.47 17.72
CA LEU A 145 2.75 8.02 17.72
C LEU A 145 2.80 7.45 16.29
N ASN A 146 3.85 6.69 16.02
CA ASN A 146 4.04 5.91 14.81
C ASN A 146 3.71 4.44 15.12
N VAL A 147 2.70 3.89 14.45
CA VAL A 147 2.27 2.51 14.68
C VAL A 147 2.87 1.61 13.61
N THR A 148 3.25 0.40 13.98
CA THR A 148 3.85 -0.57 13.07
C THR A 148 3.42 -2.00 13.37
N ALA A 149 3.55 -2.88 12.38
CA ALA A 149 3.49 -4.33 12.54
C ALA A 149 4.40 -4.97 11.48
N ARG A 150 5.15 -5.99 11.88
CA ARG A 150 6.10 -6.66 10.99
C ARG A 150 5.36 -7.48 9.92
N TRP A 151 5.78 -7.33 8.67
CA TRP A 151 5.28 -8.15 7.57
C TRP A 151 5.73 -9.61 7.71
N GLN A 152 4.85 -10.55 7.39
CA GLN A 152 5.22 -11.96 7.31
C GLN A 152 6.13 -12.20 6.10
N LYS A 153 6.91 -13.28 6.14
CA LYS A 153 7.71 -13.70 4.99
C LYS A 153 6.80 -13.90 3.77
N PRO A 154 7.07 -13.27 2.61
CA PRO A 154 6.15 -13.33 1.48
C PRO A 154 6.12 -14.71 0.85
N GLU A 155 4.94 -15.13 0.40
CA GLU A 155 4.75 -16.28 -0.47
C GLU A 155 4.92 -15.84 -1.92
N VAL A 156 5.79 -16.53 -2.67
CA VAL A 156 6.03 -16.24 -4.08
C VAL A 156 5.64 -17.46 -4.92
N THR A 157 4.74 -17.24 -5.88
CA THR A 157 4.23 -18.28 -6.79
C THR A 157 4.55 -17.92 -8.23
N ILE A 158 4.87 -18.94 -9.03
CA ILE A 158 5.16 -18.81 -10.45
C ILE A 158 4.05 -19.55 -11.20
N SER A 159 3.38 -18.87 -12.13
CA SER A 159 2.40 -19.49 -13.03
C SER A 159 2.74 -19.22 -14.49
N CYS A 160 2.78 -20.29 -15.27
CA CYS A 160 3.01 -20.24 -16.71
C CYS A 160 1.69 -19.99 -17.43
N MET A 161 1.71 -19.10 -18.43
CA MET A 161 0.57 -18.91 -19.32
C MET A 161 0.94 -19.31 -20.74
N GLU A 162 0.13 -20.23 -21.29
CA GLU A 162 0.36 -20.85 -22.59
C GLU A 162 0.24 -19.85 -23.75
N VAL A 163 -0.55 -18.79 -23.59
CA VAL A 163 -0.98 -17.93 -24.70
C VAL A 163 0.01 -16.80 -25.05
N ALA A 164 1.06 -16.58 -24.25
CA ALA A 164 1.98 -15.45 -24.47
C ALA A 164 3.47 -15.76 -24.23
N GLY A 165 3.83 -16.98 -23.80
CA GLY A 165 5.20 -17.31 -23.40
C GLY A 165 5.72 -16.49 -22.20
N LEU A 166 4.85 -15.71 -21.55
CA LEU A 166 5.17 -14.91 -20.38
C LEU A 166 4.85 -15.70 -19.11
N THR A 167 5.75 -15.59 -18.14
CA THR A 167 5.57 -16.15 -16.81
C THR A 167 5.01 -15.07 -15.89
N LYS A 168 3.91 -15.38 -15.20
CA LYS A 168 3.39 -14.53 -14.15
C LYS A 168 4.02 -14.93 -12.82
N VAL A 169 4.64 -13.98 -12.14
CA VAL A 169 5.14 -14.16 -10.78
C VAL A 169 4.29 -13.33 -9.84
N LEU A 170 3.93 -13.92 -8.70
CA LEU A 170 2.97 -13.36 -7.78
C LEU A 170 3.51 -13.47 -6.35
N CYS A 171 3.68 -12.34 -5.70
CA CYS A 171 4.13 -12.21 -4.33
C CYS A 171 2.96 -11.78 -3.44
N ARG A 172 2.78 -12.48 -2.31
CA ARG A 172 1.75 -12.19 -1.31
C ARG A 172 2.35 -12.14 0.08
N THR A 173 1.95 -11.17 0.88
CA THR A 173 2.23 -11.14 2.32
C THR A 173 1.08 -10.47 3.07
N GLN A 174 1.04 -10.67 4.37
CA GLN A 174 -0.01 -10.17 5.25
C GLN A 174 0.51 -9.86 6.67
N GLY A 175 -0.36 -9.22 7.45
CA GLY A 175 -0.18 -8.97 8.88
C GLY A 175 0.69 -7.76 9.22
N GLY A 176 1.24 -7.06 8.23
CA GLY A 176 2.07 -5.88 8.48
C GLY A 176 1.33 -4.55 8.39
N PHE A 177 1.97 -3.51 8.93
CA PHE A 177 1.52 -2.13 8.98
C PHE A 177 2.73 -1.20 9.15
N PRO A 178 2.76 0.03 8.59
CA PRO A 178 1.77 0.64 7.70
C PRO A 178 1.92 0.11 6.25
N GLU A 179 1.46 0.87 5.25
CA GLU A 179 1.65 0.56 3.84
C GLU A 179 3.13 0.24 3.54
N ALA A 180 3.35 -0.79 2.71
CA ALA A 180 4.67 -1.38 2.52
C ALA A 180 5.27 -0.92 1.21
N ILE A 181 6.59 -0.89 1.14
CA ILE A 181 7.30 -0.63 -0.10
C ILE A 181 7.72 -1.98 -0.69
N VAL A 182 7.12 -2.35 -1.82
CA VAL A 182 7.41 -3.61 -2.52
C VAL A 182 8.41 -3.36 -3.63
N SER A 183 9.45 -4.19 -3.70
CA SER A 183 10.41 -4.21 -4.79
C SER A 183 10.72 -5.64 -5.23
N TRP A 184 11.11 -5.77 -6.50
CA TRP A 184 11.45 -7.05 -7.12
C TRP A 184 12.88 -7.02 -7.63
N SER A 185 13.56 -8.16 -7.57
CA SER A 185 14.89 -8.34 -8.17
C SER A 185 14.94 -9.60 -9.02
N ILE A 186 15.49 -9.48 -10.23
CA ILE A 186 15.72 -10.59 -11.17
C ILE A 186 17.17 -10.49 -11.67
N LYS A 187 17.94 -11.59 -11.64
CA LYS A 187 19.37 -11.59 -12.00
C LYS A 187 20.19 -10.52 -11.24
N ASN A 188 19.84 -10.25 -9.98
CA ASN A 188 20.42 -9.19 -9.15
C ASN A 188 20.18 -7.76 -9.67
N HIS A 189 19.27 -7.56 -10.60
CA HIS A 189 18.81 -6.25 -11.03
C HIS A 189 17.45 -5.94 -10.40
N THR A 190 17.34 -4.80 -9.72
CA THR A 190 16.08 -4.33 -9.13
C THR A 190 15.19 -3.71 -10.22
N LEU A 191 13.94 -4.14 -10.30
CA LEU A 191 12.97 -3.61 -11.27
C LEU A 191 12.48 -2.22 -10.87
N ARG A 192 12.05 -1.42 -11.85
CA ARG A 192 11.45 -0.12 -11.58
C ARG A 192 10.02 -0.26 -11.06
N PRO A 193 9.52 0.69 -10.24
CA PRO A 193 8.14 0.68 -9.76
C PRO A 193 7.08 0.61 -10.86
N ASP A 194 7.32 1.19 -12.04
CA ASP A 194 6.36 1.21 -13.15
C ASP A 194 6.18 -0.17 -13.83
N GLU A 195 7.11 -1.10 -13.60
CA GLU A 195 7.10 -2.44 -14.18
C GLU A 195 6.28 -3.43 -13.34
N ILE A 196 5.93 -3.06 -12.11
CA ILE A 196 5.30 -3.95 -11.13
C ILE A 196 3.86 -3.52 -10.85
N LYS A 197 2.98 -4.50 -10.69
CA LYS A 197 1.58 -4.25 -10.31
C LYS A 197 1.36 -4.65 -8.88
N THR A 198 1.37 -3.66 -7.99
CA THR A 198 1.13 -3.84 -6.56
C THR A 198 -0.27 -3.37 -6.19
N THR A 199 -0.96 -4.18 -5.40
CA THR A 199 -2.23 -3.88 -4.77
C THR A 199 -2.08 -4.16 -3.29
N GLN A 200 -2.38 -3.15 -2.47
CA GLN A 200 -2.28 -3.24 -1.03
C GLN A 200 -3.61 -2.84 -0.39
N ASN A 201 -4.01 -3.57 0.63
CA ASN A 201 -5.09 -3.17 1.54
C ASN A 201 -4.49 -2.88 2.93
N SER A 202 -5.31 -2.66 3.95
CA SER A 202 -4.85 -2.30 5.30
C SER A 202 -3.94 -3.32 5.98
N THR A 203 -3.93 -4.59 5.54
CA THR A 203 -3.19 -5.68 6.23
C THR A 203 -2.52 -6.69 5.29
N SER A 204 -2.70 -6.58 3.97
CA SER A 204 -2.12 -7.50 3.00
C SER A 204 -1.66 -6.81 1.73
N VAL A 205 -0.62 -7.39 1.16
CA VAL A 205 0.07 -6.93 -0.04
C VAL A 205 0.04 -8.04 -1.06
N GLN A 206 -0.33 -7.68 -2.29
CA GLN A 206 -0.21 -8.54 -3.44
C GLN A 206 0.53 -7.77 -4.54
N SER A 207 1.65 -8.30 -5.00
CA SER A 207 2.40 -7.73 -6.12
C SER A 207 2.58 -8.77 -7.22
N SER A 208 2.44 -8.35 -8.47
CA SER A 208 2.53 -9.23 -9.64
C SER A 208 3.37 -8.64 -10.75
N LEU A 209 3.99 -9.55 -11.48
CA LEU A 209 5.04 -9.31 -12.46
C LEU A 209 4.81 -10.24 -13.66
N TRP A 210 4.99 -9.73 -14.87
CA TRP A 210 4.90 -10.48 -16.12
C TRP A 210 6.25 -10.43 -16.83
N VAL A 211 6.95 -11.57 -16.88
CA VAL A 211 8.34 -11.62 -17.33
C VAL A 211 8.65 -12.90 -18.07
N ASN A 212 9.64 -12.83 -18.95
CA ASN A 212 10.24 -14.00 -19.55
C ASN A 212 11.42 -14.45 -18.67
N ILE A 213 11.20 -15.49 -17.85
CA ILE A 213 12.23 -16.03 -16.95
C ILE A 213 12.67 -17.40 -17.46
N SER A 214 13.97 -17.56 -17.69
CA SER A 214 14.57 -18.84 -18.09
C SER A 214 14.73 -19.79 -16.89
N LYS A 215 14.75 -21.10 -17.15
CA LYS A 215 15.03 -22.12 -16.13
C LYS A 215 16.34 -21.79 -15.37
N GLY A 216 16.30 -21.89 -14.06
CA GLY A 216 17.44 -21.60 -13.17
C GLY A 216 17.61 -20.13 -12.78
N GLN A 217 16.85 -19.19 -13.36
CA GLN A 217 16.90 -17.78 -12.93
C GLN A 217 16.15 -17.59 -11.61
N MET A 218 16.75 -16.81 -10.72
CA MET A 218 16.19 -16.48 -9.41
C MET A 218 15.43 -15.16 -9.46
N VAL A 219 14.25 -15.16 -8.84
CA VAL A 219 13.39 -13.99 -8.66
C VAL A 219 13.16 -13.78 -7.19
N THR A 220 13.38 -12.55 -6.72
CA THR A 220 13.23 -12.18 -5.32
C THR A 220 12.17 -11.10 -5.16
N CYS A 221 11.17 -11.35 -4.31
CA CYS A 221 10.26 -10.32 -3.83
C CYS A 221 10.76 -9.79 -2.49
N MET A 222 10.80 -8.46 -2.33
CA MET A 222 11.24 -7.77 -1.12
C MET A 222 10.12 -6.82 -0.66
N VAL A 223 9.78 -6.87 0.62
CA VAL A 223 8.74 -6.05 1.25
C VAL A 223 9.35 -5.30 2.42
N LEU A 224 9.46 -3.97 2.29
CA LEU A 224 10.03 -3.06 3.29
C LEU A 224 8.94 -2.45 4.16
N ASN A 225 9.10 -2.56 5.48
CA ASN A 225 8.34 -1.80 6.46
C ASN A 225 9.02 -0.42 6.67
N PRO A 226 8.40 0.70 6.29
CA PRO A 226 9.04 2.02 6.33
C PRO A 226 9.20 2.57 7.76
N THR A 227 8.42 2.08 8.73
CA THR A 227 8.52 2.52 10.12
C THR A 227 9.64 1.78 10.85
N LEU A 228 9.76 0.46 10.64
CA LEU A 228 10.81 -0.36 11.24
C LEU A 228 12.13 -0.31 10.47
N GLN A 229 12.11 0.13 9.21
CA GLN A 229 13.25 0.03 8.28
C GLN A 229 13.75 -1.42 8.13
N GLU A 230 12.82 -2.37 8.17
CA GLU A 230 13.07 -3.82 8.06
C GLU A 230 12.48 -4.36 6.75
N THR A 231 13.24 -5.23 6.06
CA THR A 231 12.81 -5.87 4.82
C THR A 231 12.66 -7.37 5.01
N VAL A 232 11.51 -7.92 4.65
CA VAL A 232 11.29 -9.36 4.52
C VAL A 232 11.30 -9.74 3.04
N ASN A 233 11.90 -10.88 2.70
CA ASN A 233 12.03 -11.31 1.32
C ASN A 233 11.86 -12.81 1.13
N THR A 234 11.56 -13.19 -0.12
CA THR A 234 11.53 -14.58 -0.57
C THR A 234 12.06 -14.64 -1.97
N SER A 235 12.98 -15.59 -2.20
CA SER A 235 13.55 -15.89 -3.50
C SER A 235 13.04 -17.24 -3.98
N VAL A 236 12.67 -17.31 -5.26
CA VAL A 236 12.26 -18.54 -5.94
C VAL A 236 13.05 -18.70 -7.23
N THR A 237 13.38 -19.94 -7.57
CA THR A 237 14.07 -20.28 -8.81
C THR A 237 13.05 -20.76 -9.84
N ALA A 238 13.07 -20.21 -11.04
CA ALA A 238 12.21 -20.67 -12.12
C ALA A 238 12.61 -22.09 -12.54
N THR A 239 11.67 -23.02 -12.45
CA THR A 239 11.85 -24.41 -12.89
C THR A 239 11.76 -24.59 -14.41
N GLY A 240 11.42 -23.51 -15.13
CA GLY A 240 11.12 -23.51 -16.56
C GLY A 240 9.63 -23.76 -16.80
N CYS A 241 9.04 -22.99 -17.71
CA CYS A 241 7.73 -23.32 -18.26
C CYS A 241 7.94 -24.35 -19.36
N GLU A 242 7.88 -25.63 -19.00
CA GLU A 242 7.69 -26.67 -20.00
C GLU A 242 6.28 -26.46 -20.55
N VAL A 243 6.18 -25.87 -21.75
CA VAL A 243 5.00 -26.07 -22.58
C VAL A 243 4.87 -27.58 -22.67
N PRO A 244 3.72 -28.20 -22.30
CA PRO A 244 3.50 -29.59 -22.60
C PRO A 244 3.82 -29.74 -24.07
N GLY A 245 4.94 -30.39 -24.37
CA GLY A 245 5.31 -30.69 -25.73
C GLY A 245 4.07 -31.32 -26.34
N GLU A 246 3.69 -30.82 -27.51
CA GLU A 246 2.77 -31.52 -28.40
C GLU A 246 3.24 -32.97 -28.41
N GLY A 247 2.54 -33.79 -27.64
CA GLY A 247 3.09 -35.06 -27.17
C GLY A 247 3.43 -35.85 -28.41
N ASP A 248 4.67 -36.33 -28.47
CA ASP A 248 5.02 -37.41 -29.38
C ASP A 248 3.91 -38.46 -29.24
N GLY A 249 3.11 -38.56 -30.30
CA GLY A 249 2.01 -39.49 -30.35
C GLY A 249 2.53 -40.90 -30.07
N PRO A 250 1.68 -41.78 -29.51
CA PRO A 250 2.10 -43.12 -29.15
C PRO A 250 2.78 -43.81 -30.35
N PRO A 251 3.89 -44.55 -30.15
CA PRO A 251 4.52 -45.29 -31.22
C PRO A 251 3.58 -46.44 -31.61
N GLY A 252 2.82 -46.22 -32.67
CA GLY A 252 1.90 -47.22 -33.21
C GLY A 252 0.55 -46.65 -33.62
N SER A 253 0.53 -45.84 -34.67
CA SER A 253 -0.65 -45.76 -35.53
C SER A 253 -0.18 -45.67 -36.99
N PRO A 254 -0.68 -46.51 -37.91
CA PRO A 254 -0.28 -46.45 -39.30
C PRO A 254 -0.64 -45.08 -39.87
N GLY A 255 0.36 -44.38 -40.39
CA GLY A 255 0.18 -43.08 -41.04
C GLY A 255 -0.97 -43.12 -42.05
N GLY A 256 -1.79 -42.07 -42.00
CA GLY A 256 -2.94 -41.89 -42.86
C GLY A 256 -2.57 -41.92 -44.34
N ILE A 257 -2.88 -43.04 -44.99
CA ILE A 257 -2.97 -43.18 -46.45
C ILE A 257 -4.43 -42.95 -46.92
N GLY A 258 -5.37 -42.76 -46.00
CA GLY A 258 -6.81 -42.66 -46.30
C GLY A 258 -7.28 -41.36 -46.95
N SER A 259 -6.58 -40.24 -46.81
CA SER A 259 -7.09 -38.92 -47.22
C SER A 259 -6.85 -38.60 -48.69
N VAL A 260 -5.75 -39.08 -49.28
CA VAL A 260 -5.41 -38.78 -50.69
C VAL A 260 -6.23 -39.63 -51.66
N ALA A 261 -6.53 -40.89 -51.28
CA ALA A 261 -7.34 -41.78 -52.11
C ALA A 261 -8.81 -41.33 -52.22
N VAL A 262 -9.39 -40.82 -51.13
CA VAL A 262 -10.78 -40.33 -51.13
C VAL A 262 -10.92 -39.05 -51.96
N VAL A 263 -9.97 -38.12 -51.87
CA VAL A 263 -9.98 -36.89 -52.69
C VAL A 263 -9.78 -37.23 -54.18
N ALA A 264 -8.89 -38.16 -54.52
CA ALA A 264 -8.70 -38.61 -55.90
C ALA A 264 -9.95 -39.30 -56.47
N ALA A 265 -10.64 -40.12 -55.68
CA ALA A 265 -11.88 -40.77 -56.09
C ALA A 265 -13.02 -39.75 -56.33
N VAL A 266 -13.17 -38.76 -55.45
CA VAL A 266 -14.19 -37.70 -55.60
C VAL A 266 -13.88 -36.83 -56.83
N CYS A 267 -12.64 -36.45 -57.06
CA CYS A 267 -12.23 -35.72 -58.28
C CYS A 267 -12.48 -36.53 -59.55
N GLY A 268 -12.21 -37.84 -59.52
CA GLY A 268 -12.50 -38.75 -60.64
C GLY A 268 -13.99 -38.83 -60.97
N VAL A 269 -14.86 -38.95 -59.95
CA VAL A 269 -16.32 -39.00 -60.14
C VAL A 269 -16.85 -37.68 -60.70
N ILE A 270 -16.33 -36.53 -60.24
CA ILE A 270 -16.72 -35.21 -60.77
C ILE A 270 -16.28 -35.05 -62.23
N ALA A 271 -15.07 -35.50 -62.60
CA ALA A 271 -14.59 -35.45 -63.98
C ALA A 271 -15.44 -36.32 -64.92
N VAL A 272 -15.83 -37.53 -64.48
CA VAL A 272 -16.72 -38.41 -65.25
C VAL A 272 -18.12 -37.81 -65.39
N ALA A 273 -18.67 -37.23 -64.32
CA ALA A 273 -19.97 -36.55 -64.37
C ALA A 273 -19.94 -35.35 -65.34
N ALA A 274 -18.88 -34.55 -65.32
CA ALA A 274 -18.69 -33.43 -66.25
C ALA A 274 -18.59 -33.91 -67.70
N LEU A 275 -17.83 -34.98 -67.97
CA LEU A 275 -17.74 -35.57 -69.31
C LEU A 275 -19.10 -36.12 -69.79
N LEU A 276 -19.90 -36.74 -68.91
CA LEU A 276 -21.24 -37.23 -69.25
C LEU A 276 -22.22 -36.08 -69.53
N LEU A 277 -22.11 -34.96 -68.79
CA LEU A 277 -22.91 -33.76 -69.04
C LEU A 277 -22.53 -33.08 -70.36
N ILE A 278 -21.23 -32.98 -70.67
CA ILE A 278 -20.73 -32.46 -71.96
C ILE A 278 -21.19 -33.35 -73.12
N ASN A 279 -21.20 -34.68 -72.94
CA ASN A 279 -21.65 -35.59 -73.99
C ASN A 279 -23.18 -35.55 -74.18
N LYS A 280 -23.95 -35.34 -73.10
CA LYS A 280 -25.40 -35.08 -73.18
C LYS A 280 -25.72 -33.77 -73.89
N THR A 281 -24.99 -32.68 -73.63
CA THR A 281 -25.18 -31.41 -74.36
C THR A 281 -24.76 -31.53 -75.83
N LYS A 282 -23.68 -32.26 -76.14
CA LYS A 282 -23.31 -32.56 -77.55
C LYS A 282 -24.39 -33.36 -78.29
N ARG A 283 -24.99 -34.37 -77.65
CA ARG A 283 -26.12 -35.13 -78.21
C ARG A 283 -27.39 -34.30 -78.34
N SER A 284 -27.66 -33.42 -77.37
CA SER A 284 -28.83 -32.52 -77.42
C SER A 284 -28.71 -31.43 -78.49
N CYS A 285 -27.50 -30.95 -78.80
CA CYS A 285 -27.26 -30.06 -79.94
C CYS A 285 -27.36 -30.79 -81.29
N SER A 286 -26.96 -32.07 -81.35
CA SER A 286 -27.06 -32.88 -82.59
C SER A 286 -28.50 -33.28 -82.95
N CYS A 287 -29.42 -33.38 -81.98
CA CYS A 287 -30.84 -33.65 -82.26
C CYS A 287 -31.65 -32.42 -82.69
N ARG A 288 -31.13 -31.18 -82.53
CA ARG A 288 -31.86 -29.95 -82.88
C ARG A 288 -31.70 -29.54 -84.34
N GLN A 289 -30.88 -30.24 -85.13
CA GLN A 289 -30.60 -29.92 -86.54
C GLN A 289 -31.27 -30.86 -87.56
N SER A 290 -32.14 -31.81 -87.14
CA SER A 290 -32.77 -32.78 -88.05
C SER A 290 -34.30 -32.71 -88.14
N GLN A 291 -34.95 -31.62 -87.74
CA GLN A 291 -36.41 -31.41 -87.93
C GLN A 291 -36.77 -29.93 -88.18
N THR A 292 -36.35 -29.34 -89.30
CA THR A 292 -37.11 -28.27 -89.98
C THR A 292 -36.67 -28.15 -91.46
N THR A 293 -36.99 -29.16 -92.28
CA THR A 293 -37.01 -29.06 -93.75
C THR A 293 -38.09 -30.00 -94.28
N GLY A 294 -39.11 -29.45 -94.94
CA GLY A 294 -40.10 -30.19 -95.75
C GLY A 294 -41.54 -30.11 -95.25
N ILE A 295 -42.25 -29.01 -95.56
CA ILE A 295 -43.29 -28.95 -96.59
C ILE A 295 -43.12 -27.60 -97.31
#